data_AF-A0A1I8CEB0-F1
#
_entry.id   AF-A0A1I8CEB0-F1
#
_cell.length_a   1.000
_cell.length_b   1.000
_cell.length_c   1.000
_cell.angle_alpha   90.00
_cell.angle_beta   90.00
_cell.angle_gamma   90.00
#
_symmetry.space_group_name_H-M   'P 1'
#
loop_
_entity.id
_entity.type
_entity.pdbx_description
1 polymer ?
#
loop_
_entity_poly.entity_id
_entity_poly.type
_entity_poly.pdbx_seq_one_letter_code
_entity_poly.pdbx_strand_id
1 'polypeptide(L)'
;MVTKKTGGPVEVTVNIYLRSISKIDDVNMEYSTQFTFREEWKDPRLAYGRFADENTQVPKFVVLATDVGDDRQQIWGADSFFQ
;
A
#
# COMPACT_ATOMS: atom_id res chain seq x y z
N MET A 1 -2.51 -32.28 0.12
CA MET A 1 -1.15 -31.74 -0.13
C MET A 1 -1.02 -30.45 0.66
N VAL A 2 -0.15 -30.40 1.68
CA VAL A 2 0.01 -29.26 2.59
C VAL A 2 1.28 -28.50 2.19
N THR A 3 1.13 -27.34 1.56
CA THR A 3 2.27 -26.46 1.25
C THR A 3 2.64 -25.63 2.47
N LYS A 4 3.79 -25.95 3.07
CA LYS A 4 4.49 -25.11 4.05
C LYS A 4 4.79 -23.75 3.41
N LYS A 5 4.15 -22.66 3.86
CA LYS A 5 4.41 -21.30 3.36
C LYS A 5 5.68 -20.73 3.99
N THR A 6 6.84 -21.16 3.52
CA THR A 6 8.11 -20.50 3.80
C THR A 6 8.34 -19.37 2.80
N GLY A 7 8.05 -18.13 3.20
CA GLY A 7 8.81 -16.93 2.81
C GLY A 7 9.00 -16.63 1.33
N GLY A 8 7.95 -16.71 0.50
CA GLY A 8 8.00 -16.10 -0.84
C GLY A 8 8.09 -14.57 -0.75
N PRO A 9 8.60 -13.89 -1.79
CA PRO A 9 8.67 -12.43 -1.81
C PRO A 9 7.27 -11.82 -1.67
N VAL A 10 7.20 -10.64 -1.05
CA VAL A 10 5.97 -9.84 -1.06
C VAL A 10 5.87 -9.20 -2.44
N GLU A 11 4.84 -9.58 -3.18
CA GLU A 11 4.51 -8.95 -4.45
C GLU A 11 3.78 -7.63 -4.18
N VAL A 12 4.39 -6.54 -4.65
CA VAL A 12 3.87 -5.18 -4.52
C VAL A 12 3.48 -4.70 -5.92
N THR A 13 2.19 -4.50 -6.14
CA THR A 13 1.67 -3.91 -7.37
C THR A 13 1.66 -2.41 -7.22
N VAL A 14 2.34 -1.71 -8.14
CA VAL A 14 2.46 -0.26 -8.12
C VAL A 14 1.67 0.36 -9.27
N ASN A 15 0.92 1.41 -8.98
CA ASN A 15 0.21 2.21 -9.96
C ASN A 15 0.59 3.69 -9.77
N ILE A 16 1.05 4.32 -10.85
CA ILE A 16 1.37 5.74 -10.89
C ILE A 16 0.37 6.44 -11.81
N TYR A 17 -0.32 7.44 -11.26
CA TYR A 17 -1.16 8.34 -12.03
C TYR A 17 -0.53 9.73 -12.06
N LEU A 18 0.06 10.08 -13.19
CA LEU A 18 0.68 11.38 -13.41
C LEU A 18 -0.38 12.45 -13.69
N ARG A 19 -0.38 13.52 -12.90
CA ARG A 19 -1.30 14.66 -13.07
C ARG A 19 -0.69 15.77 -13.92
N SER A 20 0.56 16.11 -13.67
CA SER A 20 1.22 17.20 -14.38
C SER A 20 2.74 17.06 -14.33
N ILE A 21 3.36 17.63 -15.36
CA ILE A 21 4.79 17.91 -15.45
C ILE A 21 4.92 19.42 -15.60
N SER A 22 5.81 20.04 -14.85
CA SER A 22 5.97 21.49 -14.79
C SER A 22 7.43 21.87 -14.50
N LYS A 23 7.75 23.16 -14.62
CA LYS A 23 9.08 23.73 -14.32
C LYS A 23 10.20 22.90 -14.95
N ILE A 24 10.15 22.78 -16.27
CA ILE A 24 11.16 22.06 -17.04
C ILE A 24 12.36 23.02 -17.19
N ASP A 25 13.48 22.64 -16.61
CA ASP A 25 14.77 23.31 -16.76
C ASP A 25 15.66 22.40 -17.62
N ASP A 26 15.88 22.78 -18.87
CA ASP A 26 16.68 22.00 -19.82
C ASP A 26 18.20 22.19 -19.64
N VAL A 27 18.61 23.21 -18.90
CA VAL A 27 20.02 23.47 -18.59
C VAL A 27 20.46 22.58 -17.43
N ASN A 28 19.63 22.50 -16.38
CA ASN A 28 19.90 21.65 -15.21
C ASN A 28 19.32 20.23 -15.34
N MET A 29 18.54 19.96 -16.41
CA MET A 29 17.84 18.69 -16.64
C MET A 29 16.90 18.30 -15.49
N GLU A 30 16.25 19.30 -14.91
CA GLU A 30 15.32 19.13 -13.79
C GLU A 30 13.88 19.37 -14.24
N TYR A 31 12.95 18.59 -13.68
CA TYR A 31 11.53 18.78 -13.89
C TYR A 31 10.75 18.51 -12.60
N SER A 32 9.66 19.25 -12.41
CA SER A 32 8.74 19.05 -11.30
C SER A 32 7.51 18.26 -11.75
N THR A 33 7.35 17.03 -11.25
CA THR A 33 6.17 16.19 -11.51
C THR A 33 5.22 16.12 -10.32
N GLN A 34 3.91 16.16 -10.60
CA GLN A 34 2.87 15.85 -9.63
C GLN A 34 2.17 14.54 -10.03
N PHE A 35 2.17 13.54 -9.14
CA PHE A 35 1.52 12.25 -9.40
C PHE A 35 0.83 11.69 -8.14
N THR A 36 -0.09 10.73 -8.32
CA THR A 36 -0.59 9.85 -7.25
C THR A 36 0.19 8.55 -7.35
N PHE A 37 0.76 8.16 -6.22
CA PHE A 37 1.38 6.87 -6.04
C PHE A 37 0.40 5.95 -5.32
N ARG A 38 0.18 4.75 -5.86
CA ARG A 38 -0.63 3.71 -5.21
C ARG A 38 0.16 2.42 -5.18
N GLU A 39 0.14 1.77 -4.03
CA GLU A 39 0.74 0.46 -3.83
C GLU A 39 -0.33 -0.49 -3.30
N GLU A 40 -0.28 -1.73 -3.78
CA GLU A 40 -1.13 -2.81 -3.32
C GLU A 40 -0.26 -4.03 -3.03
N TRP A 41 -0.37 -4.55 -1.81
CA TRP A 41 0.27 -5.81 -1.42
C TRP A 41 -0.71 -6.65 -0.61
N LYS A 42 -0.49 -7.96 -0.61
CA LYS A 42 -1.33 -8.90 0.14
C LYS A 42 -0.64 -9.27 1.46
N ASP A 43 -1.18 -8.79 2.58
CA ASP A 43 -0.72 -9.16 3.92
C ASP A 43 -1.69 -10.17 4.59
N PRO A 44 -1.29 -11.45 4.77
CA PRO A 44 -2.11 -12.44 5.47
C PRO A 44 -2.38 -12.12 6.94
N ARG A 45 -1.54 -11.29 7.59
CA ARG A 45 -1.67 -10.94 9.02
C ARG A 45 -2.86 -10.01 9.28
N LEU A 46 -3.29 -9.27 8.26
CA LEU A 46 -4.43 -8.34 8.33
C LEU A 46 -5.76 -9.01 7.93
N ALA A 47 -5.78 -10.32 7.67
CA ALA A 47 -7.00 -11.02 7.29
C ALA A 47 -8.01 -11.10 8.47
N TYR A 48 -9.13 -10.39 8.34
CA TYR A 48 -10.20 -10.33 9.35
C TYR A 48 -11.44 -11.17 8.97
N GLY A 49 -11.41 -11.91 7.86
CA GLY A 49 -12.52 -12.75 7.43
C GLY A 49 -12.91 -13.85 8.42
N ARG A 50 -12.00 -14.23 9.32
CA ARG A 50 -12.27 -15.17 10.42
C ARG A 50 -13.27 -14.66 11.47
N PHE A 51 -13.56 -13.36 11.48
CA PHE A 51 -14.55 -12.75 12.37
C PHE A 51 -15.95 -12.72 11.74
N ALA A 52 -16.12 -13.25 10.52
CA ALA A 52 -17.43 -13.49 9.95
C ALA A 52 -18.09 -14.66 10.67
N ASP A 53 -19.26 -14.40 11.25
CA ASP A 53 -20.12 -15.41 11.88
C ASP A 53 -21.44 -15.50 11.11
N GLU A 54 -22.26 -16.53 11.34
CA GLU A 54 -23.50 -16.78 10.58
C GLU A 54 -24.47 -15.59 10.60
N ASN A 55 -24.39 -14.74 11.62
CA ASN A 55 -25.23 -13.55 11.78
C ASN A 55 -24.50 -12.21 11.53
N THR A 56 -23.21 -12.21 11.19
CA THR A 56 -22.41 -10.98 11.06
C THR A 56 -21.73 -10.88 9.71
N GLN A 57 -22.22 -10.00 8.84
CA GLN A 57 -21.56 -9.68 7.58
C GLN A 57 -20.32 -8.83 7.82
N VAL A 58 -19.15 -9.33 7.44
CA VAL A 58 -17.90 -8.56 7.48
C VAL A 58 -17.83 -7.59 6.30
N PRO A 59 -17.38 -6.33 6.53
CA PRO A 59 -17.24 -5.36 5.46
C PRO A 59 -16.14 -5.77 4.48
N LYS A 60 -16.33 -5.43 3.19
CA LYS A 60 -15.40 -5.79 2.11
C LYS A 60 -14.01 -5.15 2.27
N PHE A 61 -13.94 -3.96 2.84
CA PHE A 61 -12.70 -3.27 3.16
C PHE A 61 -12.89 -2.45 4.44
N VAL A 62 -11.79 -2.23 5.15
CA VAL A 62 -11.73 -1.38 6.34
C VAL A 62 -10.72 -0.29 6.06
N VAL A 63 -11.09 0.96 6.37
CA VAL A 63 -10.15 2.09 6.32
C VAL A 63 -9.45 2.14 7.67
N LEU A 64 -8.12 2.12 7.65
CA LEU A 64 -7.33 2.27 8.86
C LEU A 64 -7.39 3.72 9.32
N ALA A 65 -7.95 3.94 10.50
CA ALA A 65 -7.97 5.23 11.16
C ALA A 65 -6.57 5.48 11.75
N THR A 66 -5.77 6.30 11.08
CA THR A 66 -4.38 6.57 11.45
C THR A 66 -4.24 7.64 12.55
N ASP A 67 -5.36 8.10 13.11
CA ASP A 67 -5.47 9.27 13.99
C ASP A 67 -5.70 8.92 15.47
N VAL A 68 -5.83 7.64 15.82
CA VAL A 68 -6.08 7.20 17.20
C VAL A 68 -4.83 6.53 17.80
N GLY A 69 -3.92 7.34 18.35
CA GLY A 69 -2.82 6.89 19.21
C GLY A 69 -1.41 7.14 18.67
N ASP A 70 -0.48 7.38 19.60
CA ASP A 70 0.91 7.87 19.43
C ASP A 70 1.87 6.91 18.67
N ASP A 71 1.38 5.80 18.12
CA ASP A 71 2.21 4.78 17.47
C ASP A 71 2.04 4.82 15.94
N ARG A 72 3.00 5.52 15.34
CA ARG A 72 3.25 5.64 13.90
C ARG A 72 3.37 4.24 13.27
N GLN A 73 2.65 4.05 12.17
CA GLN A 73 2.78 2.91 11.25
C GLN A 73 2.43 1.53 11.88
N GLN A 74 1.14 1.29 12.08
CA GLN A 74 0.62 0.03 12.67
C GLN A 74 0.75 -1.20 11.76
N ILE A 75 1.06 -1.00 10.47
CA ILE A 75 1.22 -2.08 9.50
C ILE A 75 2.52 -1.91 8.73
N TRP A 76 3.13 -3.03 8.35
CA TRP A 76 4.26 -3.02 7.44
C TRP A 76 3.81 -2.51 6.07
N GLY A 77 4.57 -1.57 5.50
CA GLY A 77 4.43 -1.09 4.12
C GLY A 77 5.74 -1.35 3.37
N ALA A 78 5.68 -1.33 2.04
CA ALA A 78 6.87 -1.47 1.21
C ALA A 78 7.75 -0.20 1.29
N ASP A 79 9.06 -0.38 1.40
CA ASP A 79 10.04 0.73 1.46
C ASP A 79 10.41 1.23 0.05
N SER A 80 9.43 1.73 -0.71
CA SER A 80 9.62 2.25 -2.06
C SER A 80 10.18 3.68 -2.04
N PHE A 81 11.24 3.93 -2.83
CA PHE A 81 11.83 5.27 -2.99
C PHE A 81 12.06 5.62 -4.47
N PHE A 82 12.13 6.93 -4.75
CA PHE A 82 12.49 7.47 -6.07
C PHE A 82 13.97 7.89 -6.04
N GLN A 83 14.72 7.50 -7.07
CA GLN A 83 16.13 7.88 -7.27
C GLN A 83 16.27 8.80 -8.48
#